data_AF-A0AB34JS98-F1
#
_entry.id   AF-A0AB34JS98-F1
#
_cell.length_a   1.000
_cell.length_b   1.000
_cell.length_c   1.000
_cell.angle_alpha   90.00
_cell.angle_beta   90.00
_cell.angle_gamma   90.00
#
_symmetry.space_group_name_H-M   'P 1'
#
loop_
_entity.id
_entity.type
_entity.pdbx_description
1 polymer ?
#
loop_
_entity_poly.entity_id
_entity_poly.type
_entity_poly.pdbx_seq_one_letter_code
_entity_poly.pdbx_strand_id
1 'polypeptide(L)'
;MAGLPTLALLLLLAPLILFALPMILLASPLLVTAWLTLVVLQSVAPGRLPFGLKETSFLMHSAAVLTSTIRIIRGATSRKPPTAQAASSTLPPRKSALPKQAAHTNTHLGLDDLEHLEAQGRYAELQSALRKAIREDPALAFSHPSVKHWIGKRWRNLLLQYAAEDPVAVAAASRRRYLLFDDSRPVAQRLAEKFLKLPMPVKGVHEWQLVDPADSPSDGDIKPLPKATPLPDLSNSAMLLFIPGIITGMLPVREFQPEMAEVQAACGMDILRAAVHPLRGSEGNMADIRAALEKHVGYLADLSPSAPQPPPPPPESVVVIAYSKGMTDLLEFLCAHPEWQPKIKAVFSWAGVVGGSPLADNVYRSVRDWDLARVMKRLDQVLNWICPIVNLRRGTALQRLDEMDIQDAIRSITVGHRAQWLAQHADALQELRVPIFSITASCLADECAYFNASGWMLLNMHDANNDMQVTQEAALINTPLSSHLAVLHANHWDISFGNFPASMTLGSRKLVHPFPKAAALTAMISLVHELGLA
;
A
#
# COMPACT_ATOMS: atom_id res chain seq x y z
N MET A 1 13.16 -22.09 37.27
CA MET A 1 14.53 -22.39 36.82
C MET A 1 14.69 -21.90 35.38
N ALA A 2 15.21 -20.69 35.15
CA ALA A 2 15.54 -20.17 33.83
C ALA A 2 16.47 -18.95 34.00
N GLY A 3 17.77 -19.13 33.81
CA GLY A 3 18.74 -18.05 34.02
C GLY A 3 20.20 -18.39 33.68
N LEU A 4 20.45 -19.41 32.85
CA LEU A 4 21.82 -19.85 32.54
C LEU A 4 22.27 -19.91 31.06
N PRO A 5 21.46 -19.67 30.00
CA PRO A 5 21.98 -19.85 28.64
C PRO A 5 22.79 -18.64 28.10
N THR A 6 22.61 -17.44 28.64
CA THR A 6 23.18 -16.21 28.05
C THR A 6 24.66 -15.99 28.39
N LEU A 7 25.09 -16.40 29.59
CA LEU A 7 26.47 -16.21 30.04
C LEU A 7 27.43 -17.23 29.40
N ALA A 8 26.96 -18.45 29.14
CA ALA A 8 27.73 -19.49 28.45
C ALA A 8 28.00 -19.14 26.98
N LEU A 9 27.03 -18.53 26.29
CA LEU A 9 27.18 -18.08 24.90
C LEU A 9 28.18 -16.91 24.79
N LEU A 10 28.19 -15.98 25.76
CA LEU A 10 29.14 -14.87 25.82
C LEU A 10 30.58 -15.35 26.10
N LEU A 11 30.76 -16.34 26.96
CA LEU A 11 32.08 -16.93 27.25
C LEU A 11 32.62 -17.77 26.08
N LEU A 12 31.74 -18.39 25.27
CA LEU A 12 32.12 -19.11 24.05
C LEU A 12 32.52 -18.20 22.89
N LEU A 13 31.96 -16.98 22.81
CA LEU A 13 32.24 -16.03 21.73
C LEU A 13 33.40 -15.07 22.05
N ALA A 14 33.74 -14.89 23.33
CA ALA A 14 34.81 -13.99 23.76
C ALA A 14 36.19 -14.27 23.12
N PRO A 15 36.67 -15.52 22.95
CA PRO A 15 37.93 -15.78 22.28
C PRO A 15 37.89 -15.46 20.78
N LEU A 16 36.74 -15.69 20.12
CA LEU A 16 36.54 -15.39 18.70
C LEU A 16 36.55 -13.89 18.42
N ILE A 17 35.96 -13.10 19.32
CA ILE A 17 35.97 -11.63 19.26
C ILE A 17 37.38 -11.09 19.53
N LEU A 18 38.09 -11.62 20.54
CA LEU A 18 39.47 -11.24 20.85
C LEU A 18 40.48 -11.64 19.75
N PHE A 19 40.21 -12.71 19.00
CA PHE A 19 41.04 -13.12 17.87
C PHE A 19 40.76 -12.32 16.58
N ALA A 20 39.51 -11.88 16.38
CA ALA A 20 39.11 -11.09 15.23
C ALA A 20 39.47 -9.60 15.35
N LEU A 21 39.51 -9.05 16.57
CA LEU A 21 39.74 -7.62 16.80
C LEU A 21 41.08 -7.09 16.25
N PRO A 22 42.23 -7.78 16.41
CA PRO A 22 43.50 -7.35 15.83
C PRO A 22 43.51 -7.43 14.31
N MET A 23 42.86 -8.47 13.73
CA MET A 23 42.74 -8.64 12.28
C MET A 23 41.85 -7.56 11.64
N ILE A 24 40.79 -7.14 12.32
CA ILE A 24 39.91 -6.04 11.88
C ILE A 24 40.66 -4.69 11.96
N LEU A 25 41.46 -4.47 13.01
CA LEU A 25 42.27 -3.26 13.17
C LEU A 25 43.47 -3.21 12.19
N LEU A 26 44.08 -4.35 11.85
CA LEU A 26 45.16 -4.47 10.86
C LEU A 26 44.67 -4.42 9.41
N ALA A 27 43.47 -4.92 9.12
CA ALA A 27 42.87 -4.86 7.78
C ALA A 27 42.21 -3.51 7.49
N SER A 28 41.91 -2.70 8.52
CA SER A 28 41.23 -1.40 8.40
C SER A 28 41.93 -0.43 7.43
N PRO A 29 43.25 -0.21 7.47
CA PRO A 29 43.92 0.70 6.53
C PRO A 29 43.89 0.16 5.09
N LEU A 30 44.11 -1.14 4.90
CA LEU A 30 44.10 -1.77 3.58
C LEU A 30 42.69 -1.76 2.95
N LEU A 31 41.65 -2.01 3.75
CA LEU A 31 40.25 -1.94 3.31
C LEU A 31 39.83 -0.51 2.99
N VAL A 32 40.25 0.48 3.78
CA VAL A 32 39.99 1.91 3.52
C VAL A 32 40.76 2.39 2.27
N THR A 33 41.97 1.89 2.06
CA THR A 33 42.79 2.23 0.88
C THR A 33 42.18 1.60 -0.38
N ALA A 34 41.83 0.31 -0.34
CA ALA A 34 41.10 -0.37 -1.42
C ALA A 34 39.75 0.30 -1.72
N TRP A 35 39.05 0.77 -0.68
CA TRP A 35 37.81 1.54 -0.79
C TRP A 35 38.03 2.89 -1.48
N LEU A 36 39.01 3.69 -1.05
CA LEU A 36 39.37 4.96 -1.69
C LEU A 36 39.82 4.77 -3.14
N THR A 37 40.60 3.72 -3.42
CA THR A 37 41.03 3.39 -4.78
C THR A 37 39.84 3.03 -5.67
N LEU A 38 38.86 2.26 -5.18
CA LEU A 38 37.63 1.94 -5.91
C LEU A 38 36.76 3.18 -6.17
N VAL A 39 36.64 4.08 -5.19
CA VAL A 39 35.89 5.35 -5.32
C VAL A 39 36.56 6.26 -6.37
N VAL A 40 37.90 6.36 -6.37
CA VAL A 40 38.65 7.14 -7.37
C VAL A 40 38.56 6.50 -8.75
N LEU A 41 38.71 5.18 -8.88
CA LEU A 41 38.57 4.48 -10.17
C LEU A 41 37.17 4.65 -10.78
N GLN A 42 36.12 4.61 -9.95
CA GLN A 42 34.75 4.84 -10.41
C GLN A 42 34.50 6.28 -10.85
N SER A 43 35.18 7.24 -10.23
CA SER A 43 35.07 8.67 -10.57
C SER A 43 35.81 9.03 -11.86
N VAL A 44 36.88 8.30 -12.20
CA VAL A 44 37.77 8.63 -13.33
C VAL A 44 37.55 7.71 -14.54
N ALA A 45 37.06 6.47 -14.36
CA ALA A 45 36.86 5.50 -15.45
C ALA A 45 35.70 4.51 -15.18
N PRO A 46 34.43 4.97 -15.18
CA PRO A 46 33.26 4.16 -14.77
C PRO A 46 33.00 2.91 -15.61
N GLY A 47 33.58 2.81 -16.82
CA GLY A 47 33.39 1.68 -17.73
C GLY A 47 34.26 0.44 -17.49
N ARG A 48 35.24 0.49 -16.57
CA ARG A 48 36.28 -0.56 -16.44
C ARG A 48 36.14 -1.50 -15.22
N LEU A 49 35.04 -1.42 -14.46
CA LEU A 49 34.84 -2.31 -13.30
C LEU A 49 34.36 -3.72 -13.71
N PRO A 50 34.87 -4.80 -13.07
CA PRO A 50 34.40 -6.17 -13.28
C PRO A 50 32.90 -6.31 -13.04
N PHE A 51 32.22 -7.19 -13.80
CA PHE A 51 30.76 -7.28 -13.85
C PHE A 51 30.08 -7.56 -12.48
N GLY A 52 30.79 -8.19 -11.53
CA GLY A 52 30.28 -8.48 -10.18
C GLY A 52 30.45 -7.37 -9.13
N LEU A 53 31.23 -6.31 -9.42
CA LEU A 53 31.46 -5.18 -8.51
C LEU A 53 30.60 -3.94 -8.83
N LYS A 54 29.72 -4.06 -9.84
CA LYS A 54 28.80 -2.97 -10.25
C LYS A 54 27.58 -2.85 -9.35
N GLU A 55 27.32 -3.81 -8.46
CA GLU A 55 26.21 -3.73 -7.51
C GLU A 55 26.64 -2.95 -6.26
N THR A 56 26.03 -1.78 -6.11
CA THR A 56 26.24 -0.74 -5.09
C THR A 56 25.80 -1.13 -3.66
N SER A 57 25.49 -2.40 -3.40
CA SER A 57 25.09 -2.86 -2.07
C SER A 57 26.23 -2.72 -1.05
N PHE A 58 27.47 -3.03 -1.43
CA PHE A 58 28.62 -2.99 -0.51
C PHE A 58 29.00 -1.56 -0.05
N LEU A 59 28.98 -0.58 -0.96
CA LEU A 59 29.32 0.83 -0.68
C LEU A 59 28.24 1.56 0.15
N MET A 60 26.96 1.25 -0.09
CA MET A 60 25.85 1.87 0.66
C MET A 60 25.73 1.32 2.08
N HIS A 61 25.95 0.00 2.28
CA HIS A 61 25.95 -0.59 3.63
C HIS A 61 27.12 -0.06 4.47
N SER A 62 28.30 0.14 3.89
CA SER A 62 29.47 0.64 4.62
C SER A 62 29.39 2.13 4.96
N ALA A 63 28.84 2.98 4.08
CA ALA A 63 28.59 4.39 4.38
C ALA A 63 27.50 4.58 5.46
N ALA A 64 26.44 3.76 5.43
CA ALA A 64 25.38 3.79 6.45
C ALA A 64 25.87 3.29 7.82
N VAL A 65 26.70 2.25 7.85
CA VAL A 65 27.35 1.74 9.08
C VAL A 65 28.31 2.78 9.67
N LEU A 66 29.12 3.45 8.84
CA LEU A 66 30.04 4.50 9.30
C LEU A 66 29.28 5.70 9.90
N THR A 67 28.22 6.14 9.23
CA THR A 67 27.39 7.27 9.68
C THR A 67 26.63 6.93 10.97
N SER A 68 26.14 5.69 11.09
CA SER A 68 25.46 5.19 12.30
C SER A 68 26.42 5.04 13.49
N THR A 69 27.65 4.56 13.24
CA THR A 69 28.69 4.41 14.27
C THR A 69 29.11 5.78 14.82
N ILE A 70 29.29 6.79 13.95
CA ILE A 70 29.58 8.17 14.37
C ILE A 70 28.44 8.77 15.21
N ARG A 71 27.17 8.45 14.88
CA ARG A 71 25.99 8.90 15.63
C ARG A 71 25.88 8.23 17.01
N ILE A 72 26.19 6.93 17.11
CA ILE A 72 26.19 6.18 18.37
C ILE A 72 27.29 6.69 19.30
N ILE A 73 28.50 6.94 18.77
CA ILE A 73 29.62 7.52 19.55
C ILE A 73 29.28 8.92 20.05
N ARG A 74 28.58 9.75 19.24
CA ARG A 74 28.08 11.07 19.67
C ARG A 74 26.91 11.01 20.65
N GLY A 75 26.07 9.98 20.58
CA GLY A 75 24.93 9.79 21.48
C GLY A 75 25.32 9.25 22.85
N ALA A 76 26.37 8.42 22.91
CA ALA A 76 26.91 7.85 24.15
C ALA A 76 27.61 8.90 25.05
N THR A 77 28.03 10.04 24.49
CA THR A 77 28.65 11.14 25.24
C THR A 77 27.66 12.19 25.74
N SER A 78 26.35 12.06 25.45
CA SER A 78 25.38 13.13 25.74
C SER A 78 24.01 12.70 26.31
N ARG A 79 23.93 11.77 27.27
CA ARG A 79 22.64 11.54 27.98
C ARG A 79 22.76 11.36 29.49
N LYS A 80 22.17 12.31 30.22
CA LYS A 80 21.60 12.14 31.57
C LYS A 80 20.34 11.25 31.50
N PRO A 81 20.03 10.45 32.54
CA PRO A 81 18.87 9.56 32.53
C PRO A 81 17.55 10.33 32.77
N PRO A 82 16.44 9.94 32.12
CA PRO A 82 15.12 10.47 32.44
C PRO A 82 14.39 9.63 33.51
N THR A 83 13.71 10.36 34.38
CA THR A 83 12.81 9.91 35.44
C THR A 83 11.53 9.26 34.89
N ALA A 84 11.13 8.15 35.52
CA ALA A 84 9.89 7.44 35.26
C ALA A 84 8.72 8.11 36.00
N GLN A 85 7.60 8.33 35.29
CA GLN A 85 6.28 8.49 35.91
C GLN A 85 5.31 7.57 35.20
N ALA A 86 4.81 6.60 35.97
CA ALA A 86 3.75 5.69 35.60
C ALA A 86 2.40 6.32 35.95
N ALA A 87 1.46 6.34 35.00
CA ALA A 87 0.05 6.57 35.25
C ALA A 87 -0.68 5.22 35.15
N SER A 88 -1.08 4.72 36.31
CA SER A 88 -1.99 3.59 36.49
C SER A 88 -3.42 4.08 36.30
N SER A 89 -4.22 3.40 35.47
CA SER A 89 -5.68 3.43 35.61
C SER A 89 -6.22 2.01 35.43
N THR A 90 -6.64 1.46 36.56
CA THR A 90 -7.31 0.16 36.71
C THR A 90 -8.82 0.38 36.69
N LEU A 91 -9.53 -0.33 35.81
CA LEU A 91 -10.98 -0.54 35.90
C LEU A 91 -11.25 -2.07 35.93
N PRO A 92 -12.22 -2.55 36.73
CA PRO A 92 -12.35 -3.96 37.10
C PRO A 92 -13.05 -4.81 36.03
N PRO A 93 -12.88 -6.15 36.06
CA PRO A 93 -13.45 -7.05 35.05
C PRO A 93 -14.95 -7.27 35.28
N ARG A 94 -15.76 -7.02 34.25
CA ARG A 94 -17.18 -7.36 34.24
C ARG A 94 -17.35 -8.77 33.68
N LYS A 95 -17.59 -9.75 34.56
CA LYS A 95 -18.07 -11.09 34.18
C LYS A 95 -19.56 -10.96 33.82
N SER A 96 -19.96 -11.34 32.61
CA SER A 96 -21.36 -11.74 32.34
C SER A 96 -21.40 -13.22 32.00
N ALA A 97 -22.29 -13.92 32.68
CA ALA A 97 -22.53 -15.35 32.50
C ALA A 97 -23.47 -15.56 31.30
N LEU A 98 -23.10 -16.50 30.43
CA LEU A 98 -23.99 -17.07 29.41
C LEU A 98 -25.13 -17.86 30.07
N PRO A 99 -26.39 -17.68 29.65
CA PRO A 99 -27.42 -18.68 29.86
C PRO A 99 -27.45 -19.70 28.70
N LYS A 100 -27.74 -20.93 29.08
CA LYS A 100 -27.85 -22.13 28.24
C LYS A 100 -28.99 -22.05 27.23
N GLN A 101 -28.80 -22.80 26.14
CA GLN A 101 -29.71 -23.05 25.01
C GLN A 101 -31.19 -23.26 25.36
N ALA A 102 -32.05 -22.73 24.49
CA ALA A 102 -33.34 -23.30 24.14
C ALA A 102 -33.61 -23.10 22.63
N ALA A 103 -34.37 -24.03 22.05
CA ALA A 103 -34.50 -24.29 20.62
C ALA A 103 -35.43 -23.33 19.84
N HIS A 104 -35.11 -23.20 18.55
CA HIS A 104 -35.90 -22.79 17.38
C HIS A 104 -37.12 -21.87 17.55
N THR A 105 -36.93 -20.61 17.13
CA THR A 105 -37.93 -19.78 16.43
C THR A 105 -37.18 -18.77 15.55
N ASN A 106 -37.69 -18.46 14.35
CA ASN A 106 -37.17 -17.46 13.41
C ASN A 106 -36.66 -16.21 14.14
N THR A 107 -35.35 -16.13 14.33
CA THR A 107 -34.66 -15.06 15.05
C THR A 107 -34.12 -14.10 14.01
N HIS A 108 -34.39 -12.80 14.20
CA HIS A 108 -33.75 -11.76 13.40
C HIS A 108 -32.24 -11.85 13.62
N LEU A 109 -31.50 -12.38 12.63
CA LEU A 109 -30.03 -12.40 12.66
C LEU A 109 -29.50 -10.97 12.72
N GLY A 110 -28.75 -10.64 13.77
CA GLY A 110 -28.10 -9.35 13.98
C GLY A 110 -26.61 -9.36 13.61
N LEU A 111 -25.94 -8.21 13.71
CA LEU A 111 -24.50 -8.08 13.46
C LEU A 111 -23.65 -8.94 14.42
N ASP A 112 -24.13 -9.17 15.64
CA ASP A 112 -23.47 -10.03 16.64
C ASP A 112 -23.49 -11.52 16.24
N ASP A 113 -24.38 -11.94 15.35
CA ASP A 113 -24.47 -13.32 14.88
C ASP A 113 -23.47 -13.63 13.77
N LEU A 114 -22.81 -12.62 13.17
CA LEU A 114 -21.91 -12.81 12.03
C LEU A 114 -20.74 -13.73 12.37
N GLU A 115 -20.12 -13.57 13.55
CA GLU A 115 -19.02 -14.43 14.00
C GLU A 115 -19.49 -15.88 14.23
N HIS A 116 -20.73 -16.04 14.69
CA HIS A 116 -21.32 -17.36 14.91
C HIS A 116 -21.60 -18.07 13.58
N LEU A 117 -22.18 -17.35 12.61
CA LEU A 117 -22.41 -17.86 11.25
C LEU A 117 -21.09 -18.21 10.56
N GLU A 118 -20.06 -17.37 10.74
CA GLU A 118 -18.70 -17.62 10.24
C GLU A 118 -18.12 -18.91 10.84
N ALA A 119 -18.12 -19.05 12.17
CA ALA A 119 -17.61 -20.24 12.85
C ALA A 119 -18.38 -21.51 12.44
N GLN A 120 -19.66 -21.38 12.07
CA GLN A 120 -20.48 -22.47 11.56
C GLN A 120 -20.23 -22.77 10.08
N GLY A 121 -19.56 -21.90 9.32
CA GLY A 121 -19.40 -22.03 7.87
C GLY A 121 -20.68 -21.72 7.09
N ARG A 122 -21.64 -21.03 7.70
CA ARG A 122 -22.94 -20.67 7.11
C ARG A 122 -22.82 -19.38 6.31
N TYR A 123 -21.91 -19.37 5.34
CA TYR A 123 -21.50 -18.14 4.65
C TYR A 123 -22.59 -17.48 3.80
N ALA A 124 -23.51 -18.26 3.22
CA ALA A 124 -24.65 -17.71 2.48
C ALA A 124 -25.57 -16.89 3.40
N GLU A 125 -25.81 -17.37 4.62
CA GLU A 125 -26.61 -16.67 5.62
C GLU A 125 -25.87 -15.46 6.18
N LEU A 126 -24.55 -15.59 6.43
CA LEU A 126 -23.69 -14.48 6.81
C LEU A 126 -23.75 -13.36 5.77
N GLN A 127 -23.59 -13.68 4.49
CA GLN A 127 -23.62 -12.70 3.41
C GLN A 127 -24.98 -12.03 3.28
N SER A 128 -26.07 -12.79 3.43
CA SER A 128 -27.44 -12.25 3.44
C SER A 128 -27.67 -11.29 4.61
N ALA A 129 -27.26 -11.67 5.82
CA ALA A 129 -27.35 -10.84 7.02
C ALA A 129 -26.51 -9.57 6.90
N LEU A 130 -25.28 -9.69 6.37
CA LEU A 130 -24.39 -8.56 6.14
C LEU A 130 -24.98 -7.57 5.13
N ARG A 131 -25.45 -8.05 3.97
CA ARG A 131 -26.13 -7.20 2.97
C ARG A 131 -27.35 -6.50 3.55
N LYS A 132 -28.13 -7.20 4.38
CA LYS A 132 -29.29 -6.62 5.06
C LYS A 132 -28.86 -5.50 6.02
N ALA A 133 -27.88 -5.75 6.88
CA ALA A 133 -27.38 -4.75 7.83
C ALA A 133 -26.82 -3.52 7.11
N ILE A 134 -26.05 -3.70 6.03
CA ILE A 134 -25.52 -2.61 5.21
C ILE A 134 -26.65 -1.77 4.58
N ARG A 135 -27.72 -2.40 4.09
CA ARG A 135 -28.86 -1.66 3.53
C ARG A 135 -29.66 -0.90 4.59
N GLU A 136 -29.79 -1.45 5.79
CA GLU A 136 -30.57 -0.85 6.88
C GLU A 136 -29.84 0.32 7.54
N ASP A 137 -28.55 0.13 7.89
CA ASP A 137 -27.70 1.16 8.48
C ASP A 137 -26.22 0.91 8.11
N PRO A 138 -25.74 1.52 7.01
CA PRO A 138 -24.35 1.38 6.59
C PRO A 138 -23.36 1.84 7.66
N ALA A 139 -23.68 2.89 8.42
CA ALA A 139 -22.77 3.44 9.42
C ALA A 139 -22.58 2.47 10.58
N LEU A 140 -23.67 1.87 11.07
CA LEU A 140 -23.61 0.82 12.08
C LEU A 140 -22.89 -0.43 11.55
N ALA A 141 -23.22 -0.88 10.34
CA ALA A 141 -22.62 -2.08 9.76
C ALA A 141 -21.10 -1.93 9.58
N PHE A 142 -20.63 -0.86 8.94
CA PHE A 142 -19.21 -0.67 8.66
C PHE A 142 -18.37 -0.24 9.87
N SER A 143 -18.99 0.28 10.93
CA SER A 143 -18.29 0.53 12.20
C SER A 143 -18.15 -0.74 13.06
N HIS A 144 -18.94 -1.78 12.79
CA HIS A 144 -18.95 -3.00 13.59
C HIS A 144 -17.67 -3.85 13.45
N PRO A 145 -16.97 -4.20 14.55
CA PRO A 145 -15.70 -4.93 14.49
C PRO A 145 -15.74 -6.24 13.70
N SER A 146 -16.79 -7.05 13.86
CA SER A 146 -16.94 -8.33 13.16
C SER A 146 -17.12 -8.14 11.65
N VAL A 147 -17.74 -7.03 11.22
CA VAL A 147 -17.85 -6.67 9.80
C VAL A 147 -16.48 -6.28 9.25
N LYS A 148 -15.74 -5.40 9.95
CA LYS A 148 -14.37 -5.00 9.55
C LYS A 148 -13.44 -6.20 9.41
N HIS A 149 -13.54 -7.14 10.37
CA HIS A 149 -12.80 -8.40 10.34
C HIS A 149 -13.18 -9.27 9.13
N TRP A 150 -14.49 -9.47 8.92
CA TRP A 150 -15.00 -10.27 7.80
C TRP A 150 -14.56 -9.72 6.45
N ILE A 151 -14.72 -8.41 6.19
CA ILE A 151 -14.39 -7.83 4.88
C ILE A 151 -12.89 -7.88 4.58
N GLY A 152 -12.04 -7.68 5.59
CA GLY A 152 -10.59 -7.82 5.43
C GLY A 152 -10.20 -9.26 5.09
N LYS A 153 -10.73 -10.22 5.84
CA LYS A 153 -10.52 -11.65 5.59
C LYS A 153 -11.04 -12.05 4.21
N ARG A 154 -12.26 -11.65 3.85
CA ARG A 154 -12.88 -11.99 2.58
C ARG A 154 -12.12 -11.39 1.39
N TRP A 155 -11.68 -10.15 1.48
CA TRP A 155 -10.89 -9.52 0.42
C TRP A 155 -9.56 -10.25 0.18
N ARG A 156 -8.81 -10.59 1.23
CA ARG A 156 -7.56 -11.35 1.11
C ARG A 156 -7.79 -12.73 0.50
N ASN A 157 -8.89 -13.39 0.90
CA ASN A 157 -9.29 -14.67 0.33
C ASN A 157 -9.63 -14.56 -1.17
N LEU A 158 -10.40 -13.56 -1.58
CA LEU A 158 -10.71 -13.30 -3.01
C LEU A 158 -9.43 -13.00 -3.80
N LEU A 159 -8.53 -12.17 -3.27
CA LEU A 159 -7.24 -11.87 -3.89
C LEU A 159 -6.46 -13.15 -4.17
N LEU A 160 -6.31 -14.04 -3.17
CA LEU A 160 -5.57 -15.29 -3.33
C LEU A 160 -6.21 -16.24 -4.34
N GLN A 161 -7.55 -16.29 -4.39
CA GLN A 161 -8.27 -17.11 -5.36
C GLN A 161 -8.06 -16.62 -6.79
N TYR A 162 -8.29 -15.33 -7.07
CA TYR A 162 -8.06 -14.78 -8.41
C TYR A 162 -6.57 -14.77 -8.80
N ALA A 163 -5.65 -14.56 -7.85
CA ALA A 163 -4.22 -14.60 -8.14
C ALA A 163 -3.71 -16.02 -8.44
N ALA A 164 -4.42 -17.07 -8.01
CA ALA A 164 -4.10 -18.45 -8.36
C ALA A 164 -4.36 -18.75 -9.85
N GLU A 165 -5.20 -17.95 -10.50
CA GLU A 165 -5.50 -18.03 -11.93
C GLU A 165 -4.48 -17.25 -12.78
N ASP A 166 -3.63 -16.41 -12.16
CA ASP A 166 -2.59 -15.63 -12.83
C ASP A 166 -1.27 -16.42 -12.89
N PRO A 167 -0.87 -16.95 -14.06
CA PRO A 167 0.35 -17.75 -14.18
C PRO A 167 1.62 -16.94 -13.89
N VAL A 168 1.63 -15.62 -14.12
CA VAL A 168 2.78 -14.75 -13.84
C VAL A 168 2.94 -14.59 -12.34
N ALA A 169 1.85 -14.36 -11.61
CA ALA A 169 1.85 -14.24 -10.16
C ALA A 169 2.24 -15.56 -9.49
N VAL A 170 1.68 -16.69 -9.96
CA VAL A 170 2.04 -18.04 -9.48
C VAL A 170 3.53 -18.29 -9.71
N ALA A 171 4.06 -18.00 -10.91
CA ALA A 171 5.47 -18.15 -11.21
C ALA A 171 6.37 -17.27 -10.33
N ALA A 172 5.96 -16.03 -10.03
CA ALA A 172 6.69 -15.11 -9.16
C ALA A 172 6.69 -15.54 -7.70
N ALA A 173 5.62 -16.19 -7.23
CA ALA A 173 5.50 -16.76 -5.88
C ALA A 173 6.22 -18.11 -5.72
N SER A 174 6.58 -18.74 -6.84
CA SER A 174 7.26 -20.03 -6.90
C SER A 174 8.73 -19.92 -6.48
N ARG A 175 9.22 -20.83 -5.62
CA ARG A 175 10.67 -20.99 -5.44
C ARG A 175 11.28 -21.52 -6.74
N ARG A 176 12.38 -20.91 -7.20
CA ARG A 176 13.13 -21.42 -8.36
C ARG A 176 13.68 -22.81 -8.06
N ARG A 177 13.51 -23.75 -8.99
CA ARG A 177 14.10 -25.10 -9.02
C ARG A 177 15.63 -25.02 -8.90
N TYR A 178 16.16 -24.85 -7.70
CA TYR A 178 17.61 -24.90 -7.49
C TYR A 178 18.14 -26.34 -7.46
N LEU A 179 17.26 -27.34 -7.28
CA LEU A 179 17.62 -28.74 -7.05
C LEU A 179 16.56 -29.74 -7.55
N LEU A 180 16.07 -29.64 -8.80
CA LEU A 180 15.11 -30.59 -9.42
C LEU A 180 13.76 -30.83 -8.70
N PHE A 181 13.53 -30.30 -7.50
CA PHE A 181 12.28 -30.43 -6.77
C PHE A 181 11.31 -29.30 -7.15
N ASP A 182 10.07 -29.68 -7.45
CA ASP A 182 8.96 -28.75 -7.58
C ASP A 182 8.57 -28.20 -6.21
N ASP A 183 8.12 -26.94 -6.21
CA ASP A 183 7.65 -26.26 -5.01
C ASP A 183 6.32 -26.90 -4.56
N SER A 184 6.40 -27.82 -3.61
CA SER A 184 5.28 -28.64 -3.14
C SER A 184 4.26 -27.89 -2.28
N ARG A 185 4.50 -26.61 -1.99
CA ARG A 185 3.54 -25.78 -1.24
C ARG A 185 2.29 -25.54 -2.10
N PRO A 186 1.10 -25.48 -1.50
CA PRO A 186 -0.12 -25.01 -2.15
C PRO A 186 0.06 -23.68 -2.87
N VAL A 187 -0.60 -23.49 -4.01
CA VAL A 187 -0.54 -22.23 -4.77
C VAL A 187 -0.96 -21.05 -3.89
N ALA A 188 -2.06 -21.18 -3.15
CA ALA A 188 -2.53 -20.15 -2.22
C ALA A 188 -1.49 -19.80 -1.15
N GLN A 189 -0.77 -20.80 -0.61
CA GLN A 189 0.29 -20.56 0.37
C GLN A 189 1.43 -19.76 -0.24
N ARG A 190 1.88 -20.13 -1.44
CA ARG A 190 2.97 -19.45 -2.16
C ARG A 190 2.61 -17.98 -2.42
N LEU A 191 1.41 -17.74 -2.92
CA LEU A 191 0.89 -16.40 -3.19
C LEU A 191 0.78 -15.57 -1.92
N ALA A 192 0.23 -16.14 -0.83
CA ALA A 192 0.10 -15.44 0.44
C ALA A 192 1.46 -15.07 1.02
N GLU A 193 2.44 -15.99 1.04
CA GLU A 193 3.80 -15.70 1.49
C GLU A 193 4.52 -14.67 0.61
N LYS A 194 4.21 -14.63 -0.70
CA LYS A 194 4.86 -13.71 -1.64
C LYS A 194 4.26 -12.30 -1.58
N PHE A 195 2.94 -12.18 -1.55
CA PHE A 195 2.23 -10.92 -1.82
C PHE A 195 1.49 -10.34 -0.61
N LEU A 196 1.34 -11.09 0.49
CA LEU A 196 0.74 -10.58 1.72
C LEU A 196 1.78 -10.52 2.83
N LYS A 197 1.85 -9.38 3.52
CA LYS A 197 2.54 -9.28 4.79
C LYS A 197 1.59 -9.75 5.89
N LEU A 198 1.50 -11.08 6.02
CA LEU A 198 0.56 -11.73 6.92
C LEU A 198 0.89 -11.36 8.38
N PRO A 199 -0.09 -10.93 9.19
CA PRO A 199 0.08 -10.91 10.63
C PRO A 199 0.24 -12.35 11.15
N MET A 200 0.68 -12.48 12.40
CA MET A 200 0.63 -13.77 13.10
C MET A 200 -0.78 -14.37 12.98
N PRO A 201 -0.91 -15.67 12.67
CA PRO A 201 -2.21 -16.27 12.39
C PRO A 201 -3.17 -16.11 13.58
N VAL A 202 -4.40 -15.68 13.31
CA VAL A 202 -5.44 -15.58 14.34
C VAL A 202 -5.92 -16.99 14.66
N LYS A 203 -5.77 -17.42 15.92
CA LYS A 203 -6.06 -18.80 16.36
C LYS A 203 -5.29 -19.88 15.57
N GLY A 204 -4.13 -19.54 14.99
CA GLY A 204 -3.30 -20.51 14.26
C GLY A 204 -3.73 -20.80 12.82
N VAL A 205 -4.80 -20.17 12.31
CA VAL A 205 -5.23 -20.32 10.91
C VAL A 205 -4.62 -19.21 10.05
N HIS A 206 -3.90 -19.61 9.00
CA HIS A 206 -3.38 -18.71 7.97
C HIS A 206 -4.42 -18.46 6.86
N GLU A 207 -4.40 -17.27 6.27
CA GLU A 207 -5.34 -16.85 5.21
C GLU A 207 -5.40 -17.82 4.01
N TRP A 208 -4.26 -18.41 3.64
CA TRP A 208 -4.19 -19.34 2.51
C TRP A 208 -4.93 -20.66 2.79
N GLN A 209 -5.09 -21.05 4.07
CA GLN A 209 -5.83 -22.25 4.46
C GLN A 209 -7.35 -22.09 4.27
N LEU A 210 -7.81 -20.85 4.04
CA LEU A 210 -9.22 -20.55 3.81
C LEU A 210 -9.62 -20.62 2.32
N VAL A 211 -8.69 -20.91 1.40
CA VAL A 211 -8.94 -20.90 -0.05
C VAL A 211 -9.56 -22.22 -0.54
N ASP A 212 -8.92 -23.36 -0.30
CA ASP A 212 -9.45 -24.68 -0.67
C ASP A 212 -8.86 -25.78 0.23
N PRO A 213 -9.67 -26.70 0.79
CA PRO A 213 -9.19 -27.82 1.60
C PRO A 213 -8.47 -28.92 0.79
N ALA A 214 -8.64 -28.98 -0.54
CA ALA A 214 -7.92 -29.97 -1.37
C ALA A 214 -6.39 -29.80 -1.30
N ASP A 215 -5.93 -28.57 -1.03
CA ASP A 215 -4.52 -28.22 -0.92
C ASP A 215 -4.07 -27.96 0.54
N SER A 216 -4.96 -28.00 1.54
CA SER A 216 -4.57 -27.82 2.96
C SER A 216 -4.40 -29.17 3.67
N PRO A 217 -3.42 -29.31 4.58
CA PRO A 217 -3.37 -30.45 5.48
C PRO A 217 -4.71 -30.57 6.22
N SER A 218 -5.24 -31.79 6.25
CA SER A 218 -6.57 -32.19 6.72
C SER A 218 -6.78 -32.00 8.23
N ASP A 219 -6.60 -30.78 8.73
CA ASP A 219 -7.05 -30.41 10.07
C ASP A 219 -8.54 -30.05 9.95
N GLY A 220 -9.41 -31.03 10.22
CA GLY A 220 -10.85 -31.04 9.92
C GLY A 220 -11.69 -29.92 10.56
N ASP A 221 -11.06 -28.98 11.25
CA ASP A 221 -11.68 -27.83 11.91
C ASP A 221 -11.63 -26.54 11.06
N ILE A 222 -10.83 -26.48 9.99
CA ILE A 222 -10.74 -25.29 9.12
C ILE A 222 -11.83 -25.33 8.05
N LYS A 223 -12.78 -24.40 8.14
CA LYS A 223 -13.85 -24.23 7.14
C LYS A 223 -13.38 -23.26 6.05
N PRO A 224 -13.19 -23.71 4.79
CA PRO A 224 -12.80 -22.81 3.71
C PRO A 224 -13.86 -21.74 3.48
N LEU A 225 -13.44 -20.56 3.03
CA LEU A 225 -14.38 -19.52 2.62
C LEU A 225 -15.00 -19.87 1.25
N PRO A 226 -16.13 -19.24 0.88
CA PRO A 226 -16.78 -19.50 -0.40
C PRO A 226 -15.82 -19.32 -1.58
N LYS A 227 -15.93 -20.20 -2.58
CA LYS A 227 -15.16 -20.04 -3.82
C LYS A 227 -15.48 -18.72 -4.50
N ALA A 228 -14.46 -18.07 -5.04
CA ALA A 228 -14.63 -16.91 -5.89
C ALA A 228 -15.42 -17.34 -7.14
N THR A 229 -16.39 -16.54 -7.53
CA THR A 229 -17.12 -16.72 -8.78
C THR A 229 -16.58 -15.72 -9.81
N PRO A 230 -16.79 -15.97 -11.12
CA PRO A 230 -16.60 -14.93 -12.12
C PRO A 230 -17.38 -13.66 -11.74
N LEU A 231 -16.87 -12.50 -12.13
CA LEU A 231 -17.57 -11.24 -11.91
C LEU A 231 -18.96 -11.31 -12.61
N PRO A 232 -20.03 -10.86 -11.93
CA PRO A 232 -21.32 -10.73 -12.59
C PRO A 232 -21.28 -9.57 -13.60
N ASP A 233 -22.32 -9.49 -14.43
CA ASP A 233 -22.56 -8.27 -15.21
C ASP A 233 -22.98 -7.13 -14.27
N LEU A 234 -22.12 -6.13 -14.20
CA LEU A 234 -22.26 -4.90 -13.40
C LEU A 234 -22.53 -3.68 -14.29
N SER A 235 -22.87 -3.90 -15.57
CA SER A 235 -23.31 -2.83 -16.47
C SER A 235 -24.42 -2.02 -15.81
N ASN A 236 -24.27 -0.69 -15.79
CA ASN A 236 -25.20 0.26 -15.19
C ASN A 236 -25.42 0.12 -13.67
N SER A 237 -24.65 -0.70 -12.96
CA SER A 237 -24.85 -0.90 -11.52
C SER A 237 -24.09 0.13 -10.67
N ALA A 238 -22.85 0.41 -11.05
CA ALA A 238 -22.04 1.50 -10.49
C ALA A 238 -20.97 1.94 -11.51
N MET A 239 -20.39 3.13 -11.28
CA MET A 239 -19.16 3.57 -11.94
C MET A 239 -17.96 3.33 -11.01
N LEU A 240 -16.86 2.80 -11.51
CA LEU A 240 -15.56 2.84 -10.84
C LEU A 240 -14.84 4.14 -11.19
N LEU A 241 -14.55 4.96 -10.18
CA LEU A 241 -13.67 6.12 -10.35
C LEU A 241 -12.27 5.79 -9.83
N PHE A 242 -11.26 5.81 -10.69
CA PHE A 242 -9.86 5.75 -10.28
C PHE A 242 -9.28 7.16 -10.15
N ILE A 243 -8.76 7.50 -8.98
CA ILE A 243 -8.11 8.78 -8.70
C ILE A 243 -6.60 8.51 -8.51
N PRO A 244 -5.75 8.91 -9.49
CA PRO A 244 -4.32 8.62 -9.46
C PRO A 244 -3.53 9.52 -8.49
N GLY A 245 -2.23 9.23 -8.37
CA GLY A 245 -1.31 9.92 -7.49
C GLY A 245 -0.54 11.08 -8.13
N ILE A 246 0.47 11.55 -7.39
CA ILE A 246 1.46 12.50 -7.91
C ILE A 246 2.28 11.83 -9.01
N ILE A 247 2.83 12.60 -9.95
CA ILE A 247 3.67 12.15 -11.09
C ILE A 247 3.03 11.11 -12.04
N THR A 248 1.76 10.74 -11.83
CA THR A 248 1.02 9.89 -12.76
C THR A 248 1.01 10.48 -14.16
N GLY A 249 1.20 9.63 -15.18
CA GLY A 249 1.33 10.05 -16.58
C GLY A 249 2.71 10.57 -16.97
N MET A 250 3.62 10.75 -16.01
CA MET A 250 5.04 11.03 -16.26
C MET A 250 5.93 9.80 -16.15
N LEU A 251 5.37 8.68 -15.69
CA LEU A 251 6.01 7.38 -15.70
C LEU A 251 5.78 6.68 -17.05
N PRO A 252 6.65 5.74 -17.46
CA PRO A 252 6.55 5.08 -18.76
C PRO A 252 5.34 4.14 -18.90
N VAL A 253 4.65 3.88 -17.80
CA VAL A 253 3.47 3.02 -17.69
C VAL A 253 2.42 3.74 -16.85
N ARG A 254 1.16 3.34 -17.01
CA ARG A 254 0.04 3.81 -16.19
C ARG A 254 -0.38 2.76 -15.17
N GLU A 255 -1.02 3.21 -14.11
CA GLU A 255 -1.56 2.35 -13.07
C GLU A 255 -2.65 1.43 -13.64
N PHE A 256 -2.66 0.16 -13.26
CA PHE A 256 -3.60 -0.85 -13.72
C PHE A 256 -3.75 -0.87 -15.25
N GLN A 257 -2.63 -0.76 -15.96
CA GLN A 257 -2.56 -0.95 -17.41
C GLN A 257 -1.85 -2.29 -17.70
N PRO A 258 -2.51 -3.26 -18.37
CA PRO A 258 -3.84 -3.19 -19.01
C PRO A 258 -5.04 -3.56 -18.11
N GLU A 259 -4.82 -3.86 -16.83
CA GLU A 259 -5.76 -4.63 -16.01
C GLU A 259 -7.16 -4.00 -15.86
N MET A 260 -7.28 -2.67 -15.82
CA MET A 260 -8.61 -2.03 -15.77
C MET A 260 -9.45 -2.31 -17.02
N ALA A 261 -8.86 -2.33 -18.21
CA ALA A 261 -9.59 -2.59 -19.45
C ALA A 261 -10.05 -4.05 -19.51
N GLU A 262 -9.20 -4.98 -19.04
CA GLU A 262 -9.52 -6.42 -18.95
C GLU A 262 -10.67 -6.67 -17.97
N VAL A 263 -10.60 -6.05 -16.78
CA VAL A 263 -11.65 -6.19 -15.77
C VAL A 263 -12.96 -5.53 -16.19
N GLN A 264 -12.91 -4.34 -16.82
CA GLN A 264 -14.10 -3.73 -17.41
C GLN A 264 -14.72 -4.63 -18.47
N ALA A 265 -13.93 -5.23 -19.36
CA ALA A 265 -14.44 -6.15 -20.37
C ALA A 265 -15.08 -7.41 -19.75
N ALA A 266 -14.61 -7.85 -18.58
CA ALA A 266 -15.14 -9.03 -17.90
C ALA A 266 -16.47 -8.79 -17.18
N CYS A 267 -16.76 -7.57 -16.71
CA CYS A 267 -17.94 -7.28 -15.89
C CYS A 267 -18.85 -6.16 -16.40
N GLY A 268 -18.45 -5.39 -17.41
CA GLY A 268 -19.25 -4.28 -17.95
C GLY A 268 -19.35 -3.05 -17.05
N MET A 269 -18.75 -3.04 -15.85
CA MET A 269 -18.74 -1.87 -14.97
C MET A 269 -17.98 -0.71 -15.62
N ASP A 270 -18.59 0.48 -15.67
CA ASP A 270 -17.96 1.67 -16.25
C ASP A 270 -16.75 2.10 -15.41
N ILE A 271 -15.55 2.12 -15.99
CA ILE A 271 -14.31 2.54 -15.30
C ILE A 271 -13.78 3.83 -15.91
N LEU A 272 -13.80 4.88 -15.09
CA LEU A 272 -13.24 6.19 -15.42
C LEU A 272 -12.04 6.51 -14.53
N ARG A 273 -10.98 7.05 -15.13
CA ARG A 273 -9.81 7.59 -14.44
C ARG A 273 -9.92 9.10 -14.41
N ALA A 274 -9.98 9.69 -13.21
CA ALA A 274 -9.99 11.14 -13.07
C ALA A 274 -8.69 11.74 -13.64
N ALA A 275 -8.81 12.78 -14.47
CA ALA A 275 -7.66 13.49 -15.03
C ALA A 275 -7.09 14.52 -14.06
N VAL A 276 -6.92 14.16 -12.78
CA VAL A 276 -6.33 15.04 -11.76
C VAL A 276 -4.90 15.43 -12.16
N HIS A 277 -4.54 16.69 -11.93
CA HIS A 277 -3.23 17.17 -12.32
C HIS A 277 -2.12 16.56 -11.43
N PRO A 278 -1.09 15.91 -12.03
CA PRO A 278 -0.09 15.13 -11.30
C PRO A 278 0.95 15.99 -10.55
N LEU A 279 0.94 17.31 -10.76
CA LEU A 279 1.80 18.29 -10.09
C LEU A 279 0.99 19.51 -9.64
N ARG A 280 -0.21 19.29 -9.09
CA ARG A 280 -1.00 20.31 -8.38
C ARG A 280 -1.36 19.78 -6.99
N GLY A 281 -1.60 20.67 -6.01
CA GLY A 281 -2.06 20.26 -4.68
C GLY A 281 -3.46 19.64 -4.68
N SER A 282 -3.84 19.10 -3.53
CA SER A 282 -5.09 18.34 -3.38
C SER A 282 -6.34 19.19 -3.59
N GLU A 283 -6.40 20.38 -2.98
CA GLU A 283 -7.48 21.34 -3.19
C GLU A 283 -7.68 21.69 -4.67
N GLY A 284 -6.58 21.99 -5.39
CA GLY A 284 -6.64 22.29 -6.82
C GLY A 284 -7.18 21.13 -7.66
N ASN A 285 -6.97 19.88 -7.25
CA ASN A 285 -7.43 18.69 -7.96
C ASN A 285 -8.92 18.37 -7.77
N MET A 286 -9.62 19.01 -6.83
CA MET A 286 -11.05 18.78 -6.61
C MET A 286 -11.90 19.12 -7.83
N ALA A 287 -11.48 20.11 -8.65
CA ALA A 287 -12.18 20.48 -9.88
C ALA A 287 -12.15 19.35 -10.93
N ASP A 288 -11.04 18.60 -11.01
CA ASP A 288 -10.91 17.48 -11.95
C ASP A 288 -11.70 16.25 -11.48
N ILE A 289 -11.74 15.98 -10.17
CA ILE A 289 -12.59 14.93 -9.58
C ILE A 289 -14.07 15.23 -9.90
N ARG A 290 -14.48 16.48 -9.70
CA ARG A 290 -15.83 16.93 -10.02
C ARG A 290 -16.14 16.80 -11.51
N ALA A 291 -15.21 17.19 -12.39
CA ALA A 291 -15.39 17.05 -13.83
C ALA A 291 -15.52 15.58 -14.25
N ALA A 292 -14.79 14.67 -13.62
CA ALA A 292 -14.95 13.23 -13.83
C ALA A 292 -16.34 12.75 -13.41
N LEU A 293 -16.82 13.18 -12.24
CA LEU A 293 -18.12 12.76 -11.71
C LEU A 293 -19.32 13.40 -12.44
N GLU A 294 -19.26 14.68 -12.77
CA GLU A 294 -20.40 15.42 -13.35
C GLU A 294 -20.46 15.35 -14.87
N LYS A 295 -19.30 15.23 -15.52
CA LYS A 295 -19.17 15.39 -16.98
C LYS A 295 -18.48 14.20 -17.64
N HIS A 296 -18.11 13.18 -16.85
CA HIS A 296 -17.39 12.00 -17.33
C HIS A 296 -16.08 12.38 -18.06
N VAL A 297 -15.42 13.45 -17.58
CA VAL A 297 -14.15 13.95 -18.13
C VAL A 297 -12.98 13.23 -17.47
N GLY A 298 -12.13 12.60 -18.28
CA GLY A 298 -11.01 11.82 -17.76
C GLY A 298 -10.38 10.93 -18.81
N TYR A 299 -9.97 9.75 -18.40
CA TYR A 299 -9.53 8.68 -19.30
C TYR A 299 -10.32 7.41 -19.02
N LEU A 300 -10.72 6.69 -20.06
CA LEU A 300 -11.39 5.40 -19.93
C LEU A 300 -10.40 4.32 -19.42
N ALA A 301 -10.91 3.12 -19.16
CA ALA A 301 -10.12 1.97 -18.70
C ALA A 301 -8.88 1.70 -19.57
N ASP A 302 -9.01 1.85 -20.89
CA ASP A 302 -7.99 1.66 -21.92
C ASP A 302 -7.07 2.88 -22.13
N LEU A 303 -7.23 3.92 -21.32
CA LEU A 303 -6.53 5.20 -21.35
C LEU A 303 -6.90 6.14 -22.51
N SER A 304 -7.91 5.82 -23.31
CA SER A 304 -8.45 6.78 -24.26
C SER A 304 -9.09 7.98 -23.52
N PRO A 305 -8.96 9.21 -24.03
CA PRO A 305 -9.55 10.38 -23.38
C PRO A 305 -11.08 10.32 -23.44
N SER A 306 -11.74 10.72 -22.35
CA SER A 306 -13.20 10.83 -22.25
C SER A 306 -13.60 12.27 -21.97
N ALA A 307 -14.53 12.80 -22.76
CA ALA A 307 -15.16 14.10 -22.59
C ALA A 307 -16.45 14.17 -23.44
N PRO A 308 -17.44 13.29 -23.19
CA PRO A 308 -18.64 13.17 -24.02
C PRO A 308 -19.42 14.48 -24.15
N GLN A 309 -20.02 14.70 -25.32
CA GLN A 309 -20.86 15.86 -25.62
C GLN A 309 -22.19 15.41 -26.26
N PRO A 310 -23.34 15.64 -25.61
CA PRO A 310 -23.51 16.26 -24.28
C PRO A 310 -22.95 15.36 -23.15
N PRO A 311 -22.61 15.93 -21.98
CA PRO A 311 -22.18 15.13 -20.83
C PRO A 311 -23.32 14.20 -20.37
N PRO A 312 -23.01 12.96 -19.94
CA PRO A 312 -23.99 12.05 -19.36
C PRO A 312 -24.50 12.60 -18.01
N PRO A 313 -25.63 12.09 -17.51
CA PRO A 313 -26.06 12.41 -16.16
C PRO A 313 -25.01 11.92 -15.13
N PRO A 314 -24.82 12.66 -14.02
CA PRO A 314 -23.97 12.21 -12.92
C PRO A 314 -24.35 10.82 -12.41
N PRO A 315 -23.39 9.95 -12.06
CA PRO A 315 -23.67 8.61 -11.55
C PRO A 315 -24.38 8.67 -10.19
N GLU A 316 -25.25 7.70 -9.92
CA GLU A 316 -25.95 7.55 -8.63
C GLU A 316 -25.23 6.61 -7.65
N SER A 317 -24.33 5.77 -8.19
CA SER A 317 -23.49 4.83 -7.44
C SER A 317 -22.07 4.87 -7.97
N VAL A 318 -21.13 5.23 -7.10
CA VAL A 318 -19.70 5.33 -7.42
C VAL A 318 -18.89 4.50 -6.44
N VAL A 319 -18.02 3.64 -6.96
CA VAL A 319 -16.95 2.98 -6.21
C VAL A 319 -15.64 3.67 -6.57
N VAL A 320 -14.89 4.13 -5.58
CA VAL A 320 -13.65 4.89 -5.83
C VAL A 320 -12.44 4.04 -5.48
N ILE A 321 -11.41 4.05 -6.33
CA ILE A 321 -10.06 3.61 -5.97
C ILE A 321 -9.18 4.86 -5.96
N ALA A 322 -8.68 5.23 -4.80
CA ALA A 322 -7.82 6.40 -4.64
C ALA A 322 -6.39 5.96 -4.33
N TYR A 323 -5.48 6.19 -5.28
CA TYR A 323 -4.09 5.73 -5.20
C TYR A 323 -3.15 6.85 -4.75
N SER A 324 -2.30 6.58 -3.76
CA SER A 324 -1.25 7.53 -3.35
C SER A 324 -1.83 8.91 -3.00
N LYS A 325 -1.35 9.99 -3.60
CA LYS A 325 -1.90 11.36 -3.44
C LYS A 325 -3.39 11.46 -3.83
N GLY A 326 -3.89 10.58 -4.71
CA GLY A 326 -5.32 10.55 -5.05
C GLY A 326 -6.23 10.36 -3.83
N MET A 327 -5.73 9.74 -2.76
CA MET A 327 -6.48 9.65 -1.50
C MET A 327 -6.61 11.00 -0.79
N THR A 328 -5.56 11.85 -0.78
CA THR A 328 -5.68 13.19 -0.18
C THR A 328 -6.55 14.10 -1.03
N ASP A 329 -6.46 13.99 -2.36
CA ASP A 329 -7.33 14.69 -3.31
C ASP A 329 -8.81 14.34 -3.05
N LEU A 330 -9.11 13.05 -2.86
CA LEU A 330 -10.46 12.59 -2.54
C LEU A 330 -10.95 13.06 -1.16
N LEU A 331 -10.10 13.03 -0.13
CA LEU A 331 -10.52 13.47 1.21
C LEU A 331 -10.86 14.95 1.25
N GLU A 332 -10.04 15.78 0.59
CA GLU A 332 -10.32 17.20 0.44
C GLU A 332 -11.61 17.42 -0.35
N PHE A 333 -11.81 16.68 -1.43
CA PHE A 333 -13.06 16.70 -2.19
C PHE A 333 -14.27 16.32 -1.33
N LEU A 334 -14.23 15.22 -0.58
CA LEU A 334 -15.36 14.74 0.24
C LEU A 334 -15.72 15.68 1.39
N CYS A 335 -14.75 16.43 1.91
CA CYS A 335 -15.00 17.45 2.93
C CYS A 335 -15.58 18.74 2.33
N ALA A 336 -15.09 19.14 1.16
CA ALA A 336 -15.59 20.33 0.46
C ALA A 336 -16.93 20.11 -0.27
N HIS A 337 -17.23 18.86 -0.61
CA HIS A 337 -18.39 18.44 -1.41
C HIS A 337 -19.19 17.31 -0.75
N PRO A 338 -19.78 17.55 0.44
CA PRO A 338 -20.51 16.53 1.19
C PRO A 338 -21.73 15.97 0.42
N GLU A 339 -22.26 16.69 -0.56
CA GLU A 339 -23.34 16.25 -1.44
C GLU A 339 -23.00 14.99 -2.25
N TRP A 340 -21.71 14.67 -2.42
CA TRP A 340 -21.25 13.47 -3.11
C TRP A 340 -21.14 12.23 -2.22
N GLN A 341 -21.11 12.40 -0.89
CA GLN A 341 -20.96 11.28 0.04
C GLN A 341 -22.05 10.20 -0.14
N PRO A 342 -23.35 10.52 -0.34
CA PRO A 342 -24.38 9.50 -0.55
C PRO A 342 -24.23 8.71 -1.87
N LYS A 343 -23.56 9.29 -2.87
CA LYS A 343 -23.32 8.67 -4.19
C LYS A 343 -22.09 7.76 -4.18
N ILE A 344 -21.10 8.05 -3.33
CA ILE A 344 -19.90 7.23 -3.19
C ILE A 344 -20.19 6.07 -2.22
N LYS A 345 -20.34 4.86 -2.77
CA LYS A 345 -20.74 3.66 -2.04
C LYS A 345 -19.57 2.98 -1.33
N ALA A 346 -18.36 3.13 -1.84
CA ALA A 346 -17.13 2.62 -1.24
C ALA A 346 -15.90 3.36 -1.76
N VAL A 347 -14.86 3.44 -0.94
CA VAL A 347 -13.53 3.94 -1.32
C VAL A 347 -12.48 2.89 -0.97
N PHE A 348 -11.69 2.47 -1.95
CA PHE A 348 -10.45 1.74 -1.72
C PHE A 348 -9.29 2.72 -1.66
N SER A 349 -8.76 2.95 -0.46
CA SER A 349 -7.52 3.72 -0.27
C SER A 349 -6.34 2.80 -0.59
N TRP A 350 -5.81 2.90 -1.81
CA TRP A 350 -4.73 2.05 -2.33
C TRP A 350 -3.38 2.74 -2.12
N ALA A 351 -2.64 2.34 -1.09
CA ALA A 351 -1.41 3.02 -0.65
C ALA A 351 -1.54 4.56 -0.57
N GLY A 352 -2.66 5.04 -0.04
CA GLY A 352 -2.96 6.48 0.04
C GLY A 352 -1.94 7.26 0.89
N VAL A 353 -1.71 8.54 0.60
CA VAL A 353 -0.78 9.38 1.38
C VAL A 353 -1.54 10.20 2.45
N VAL A 354 -2.33 9.55 3.31
CA VAL A 354 -3.27 10.24 4.22
C VAL A 354 -2.55 11.16 5.22
N GLY A 355 -1.55 10.63 5.92
CA GLY A 355 -0.76 11.33 6.94
C GLY A 355 0.47 12.08 6.40
N GLY A 356 0.67 12.08 5.08
CA GLY A 356 1.85 12.68 4.44
C GLY A 356 3.07 11.75 4.40
N SER A 357 4.15 12.22 3.78
CA SER A 357 5.41 11.46 3.66
C SER A 357 6.62 12.29 4.11
N PRO A 358 7.49 11.76 4.99
CA PRO A 358 8.78 12.38 5.32
C PRO A 358 9.67 12.66 4.10
N LEU A 359 9.46 11.95 2.98
CA LEU A 359 10.15 12.24 1.72
C LEU A 359 9.71 13.59 1.16
N ALA A 360 8.40 13.88 1.19
CA ALA A 360 7.86 15.14 0.72
C ALA A 360 8.39 16.32 1.56
N ASP A 361 8.59 16.14 2.87
CA ASP A 361 9.16 17.19 3.74
C ASP A 361 10.57 17.61 3.26
N ASN A 362 11.39 16.65 2.82
CA ASN A 362 12.73 16.94 2.31
C ASN A 362 12.71 17.68 0.98
N VAL A 363 11.84 17.25 0.06
CA VAL A 363 11.69 17.91 -1.24
C VAL A 363 11.11 19.32 -1.04
N TYR A 364 10.06 19.46 -0.22
CA TYR A 364 9.40 20.74 0.04
C TYR A 364 10.36 21.77 0.64
N ARG A 365 11.17 21.40 1.64
CA ARG A 365 12.20 22.28 2.21
C ARG A 365 13.19 22.81 1.17
N SER A 366 13.42 22.06 0.09
CA SER A 366 14.35 22.44 -0.97
C SER A 366 13.74 23.42 -1.98
N VAL A 367 12.41 23.42 -2.13
CA VAL A 367 11.69 24.19 -3.16
C VAL A 367 10.80 25.32 -2.63
N ARG A 368 10.45 25.32 -1.34
CA ARG A 368 9.44 26.25 -0.76
C ARG A 368 9.75 27.75 -0.93
N ASP A 369 11.03 28.10 -1.04
CA ASP A 369 11.49 29.49 -1.13
C ASP A 369 11.81 29.91 -2.59
N TRP A 370 11.38 29.12 -3.57
CA TRP A 370 11.58 29.41 -4.99
C TRP A 370 10.38 30.19 -5.54
N ASP A 371 10.63 31.13 -6.46
CA ASP A 371 9.55 31.71 -7.27
C ASP A 371 9.16 30.77 -8.43
N LEU A 372 8.00 31.03 -9.05
CA LEU A 372 7.48 30.21 -10.16
C LEU A 372 8.48 30.12 -11.32
N ALA A 373 9.17 31.22 -11.65
CA ALA A 373 10.15 31.25 -12.73
C ALA A 373 11.34 30.31 -12.46
N ARG A 374 11.80 30.26 -11.21
CA ARG A 374 12.88 29.38 -10.74
C ARG A 374 12.44 27.93 -10.69
N VAL A 375 11.23 27.63 -10.22
CA VAL A 375 10.64 26.29 -10.26
C VAL A 375 10.61 25.80 -11.70
N MET A 376 10.14 26.63 -12.62
CA MET A 376 10.03 26.26 -14.03
C MET A 376 11.37 26.03 -14.70
N LYS A 377 12.36 26.89 -14.42
CA LYS A 377 13.72 26.74 -14.93
C LYS A 377 14.43 25.48 -14.40
N ARG A 378 14.00 24.95 -13.25
CA ARG A 378 14.61 23.79 -12.55
C ARG A 378 13.65 22.60 -12.44
N LEU A 379 12.64 22.54 -13.30
CA LEU A 379 11.62 21.49 -13.27
C LEU A 379 12.24 20.09 -13.36
N ASP A 380 13.22 19.91 -14.25
CA ASP A 380 13.95 18.66 -14.41
C ASP A 380 14.73 18.27 -13.14
N GLN A 381 15.32 19.24 -12.44
CA GLN A 381 15.98 19.02 -11.16
C GLN A 381 14.98 18.55 -10.08
N VAL A 382 13.80 19.19 -9.98
CA VAL A 382 12.78 18.81 -9.00
C VAL A 382 12.21 17.44 -9.29
N LEU A 383 11.89 17.15 -10.56
CA LEU A 383 11.40 15.83 -10.96
C LEU A 383 12.45 14.74 -10.73
N ASN A 384 13.73 15.03 -10.96
CA ASN A 384 14.80 14.09 -10.65
C ASN A 384 14.90 13.77 -9.15
N TRP A 385 14.55 14.70 -8.26
CA TRP A 385 14.49 14.45 -6.82
C TRP A 385 13.28 13.61 -6.41
N ILE A 386 12.14 13.78 -7.09
CA ILE A 386 10.91 13.02 -6.83
C ILE A 386 11.01 11.60 -7.43
N CYS A 387 11.40 11.50 -8.69
CA CYS A 387 11.57 10.24 -9.42
C CYS A 387 12.51 10.43 -10.62
N PRO A 388 13.75 9.92 -10.58
CA PRO A 388 14.73 10.11 -11.65
C PRO A 388 14.39 9.38 -12.96
N ILE A 389 13.37 8.52 -12.97
CA ILE A 389 12.86 7.91 -14.20
C ILE A 389 11.99 8.88 -14.99
N VAL A 390 11.36 9.85 -14.32
CA VAL A 390 10.59 10.90 -14.99
C VAL A 390 11.55 11.75 -15.80
N ASN A 391 11.47 11.66 -17.13
CA ASN A 391 12.34 12.40 -18.03
C ASN A 391 11.52 13.12 -19.10
N LEU A 392 11.33 14.42 -18.88
CA LEU A 392 10.60 15.33 -19.78
C LEU A 392 11.25 15.43 -21.16
N ARG A 393 12.56 15.22 -21.26
CA ARG A 393 13.31 15.29 -22.53
C ARG A 393 13.17 14.03 -23.38
N ARG A 394 12.62 12.94 -22.82
CA ARG A 394 12.41 11.64 -23.52
C ARG A 394 10.95 11.38 -23.91
N GLY A 395 10.12 12.43 -24.00
CA GLY A 395 8.77 12.32 -24.55
C GLY A 395 7.67 12.00 -23.54
N THR A 396 7.91 12.22 -22.23
CA THR A 396 6.79 12.35 -21.29
C THR A 396 6.13 13.70 -21.54
N ALA A 397 5.03 13.68 -22.31
CA ALA A 397 4.27 14.88 -22.61
C ALA A 397 3.53 15.32 -21.34
N LEU A 398 4.15 16.20 -20.56
CA LEU A 398 3.43 16.98 -19.56
C LEU A 398 2.34 17.78 -20.30
N GLN A 399 1.09 17.43 -20.05
CA GLN A 399 -0.08 18.20 -20.46
C GLN A 399 -0.45 19.19 -19.36
N ARG A 400 -1.16 20.27 -19.71
CA ARG A 400 -1.67 21.27 -18.76
C ARG A 400 -0.57 21.95 -17.92
N LEU A 401 0.55 22.28 -18.58
CA LEU A 401 1.73 22.92 -17.96
C LEU A 401 1.41 24.24 -17.26
N ASP A 402 0.44 24.98 -17.78
CA ASP A 402 -0.06 26.24 -17.26
C ASP A 402 -0.87 26.10 -15.96
N GLU A 403 -1.33 24.89 -15.64
CA GLU A 403 -2.08 24.57 -14.43
C GLU A 403 -1.19 24.00 -13.30
N MET A 404 0.12 23.91 -13.54
CA MET A 404 1.04 23.26 -12.63
C MET A 404 1.37 24.11 -11.41
N ASP A 405 1.29 23.50 -10.23
CA ASP A 405 1.76 24.04 -8.96
C ASP A 405 2.52 22.97 -8.17
N ILE A 406 3.82 22.83 -8.46
CA ILE A 406 4.67 21.80 -7.88
C ILE A 406 4.90 22.03 -6.39
N GLN A 407 5.00 23.29 -5.98
CA GLN A 407 5.21 23.62 -4.58
C GLN A 407 4.01 23.15 -3.77
N ASP A 408 2.80 23.44 -4.26
CA ASP A 408 1.57 22.99 -3.60
C ASP A 408 1.37 21.48 -3.73
N ALA A 409 1.70 20.88 -4.87
CA ALA A 409 1.65 19.43 -5.06
C ALA A 409 2.48 18.68 -4.02
N ILE A 410 3.72 19.12 -3.77
CA ILE A 410 4.58 18.51 -2.75
C ILE A 410 4.11 18.90 -1.35
N ARG A 411 3.75 20.17 -1.11
CA ARG A 411 3.25 20.65 0.19
C ARG A 411 2.05 19.83 0.67
N SER A 412 1.11 19.57 -0.22
CA SER A 412 -0.14 18.83 0.07
C SER A 412 0.09 17.43 0.61
N ILE A 413 1.27 16.85 0.41
CA ILE A 413 1.63 15.50 0.90
C ILE A 413 2.78 15.52 1.93
N THR A 414 3.13 16.69 2.47
CA THR A 414 4.06 16.81 3.61
C THR A 414 3.38 16.36 4.91
N VAL A 415 4.16 15.83 5.85
CA VAL A 415 3.62 15.35 7.14
C VAL A 415 3.00 16.49 7.92
N GLY A 416 3.67 17.64 7.96
CA GLY A 416 3.19 18.83 8.69
C GLY A 416 1.87 19.36 8.14
N HIS A 417 1.73 19.47 6.82
CA HIS A 417 0.50 19.93 6.19
C HIS A 417 -0.65 18.93 6.40
N ARG A 418 -0.41 17.63 6.20
CA ARG A 418 -1.44 16.60 6.37
C ARG A 418 -1.91 16.49 7.82
N ALA A 419 -0.99 16.52 8.78
CA ALA A 419 -1.35 16.53 10.20
C ALA A 419 -2.22 17.74 10.56
N GLN A 420 -1.88 18.94 10.07
CA GLN A 420 -2.68 20.14 10.29
C GLN A 420 -4.08 20.01 9.65
N TRP A 421 -4.15 19.57 8.39
CA TRP A 421 -5.41 19.42 7.68
C TRP A 421 -6.33 18.40 8.34
N LEU A 422 -5.79 17.24 8.74
CA LEU A 422 -6.55 16.19 9.44
C LEU A 422 -7.09 16.69 10.78
N ALA A 423 -6.31 17.47 11.52
CA ALA A 423 -6.77 18.07 12.78
C ALA A 423 -7.87 19.11 12.56
N GLN A 424 -7.76 19.94 11.51
CA GLN A 424 -8.76 20.96 11.18
C GLN A 424 -10.09 20.38 10.70
N HIS A 425 -10.07 19.18 10.09
CA HIS A 425 -11.26 18.52 9.54
C HIS A 425 -11.68 17.29 10.35
N ALA A 426 -11.21 17.16 11.60
CA ALA A 426 -11.47 15.97 12.41
C ALA A 426 -12.97 15.67 12.54
N ASP A 427 -13.81 16.68 12.81
CA ASP A 427 -15.26 16.51 12.96
C ASP A 427 -15.90 16.04 11.65
N ALA A 428 -15.56 16.67 10.52
CA ALA A 428 -16.05 16.26 9.20
C ALA A 428 -15.64 14.82 8.84
N LEU A 429 -14.44 14.39 9.24
CA LEU A 429 -13.96 13.02 9.04
C LEU A 429 -14.64 12.01 9.97
N GLN A 430 -15.02 12.40 11.18
CA GLN A 430 -15.83 11.56 12.08
C GLN A 430 -17.27 11.40 11.57
N GLU A 431 -17.82 12.43 10.93
CA GLU A 431 -19.15 12.42 10.33
C GLU A 431 -19.19 11.79 8.93
N LEU A 432 -18.03 11.49 8.34
CA LEU A 432 -17.91 10.94 7.00
C LEU A 432 -18.64 9.59 6.89
N ARG A 433 -19.71 9.55 6.08
CA ARG A 433 -20.58 8.37 5.93
C ARG A 433 -20.17 7.43 4.80
N VAL A 434 -18.92 7.54 4.34
CA VAL A 434 -18.38 6.75 3.24
C VAL A 434 -17.50 5.63 3.81
N PRO A 435 -17.77 4.34 3.51
CA PRO A 435 -16.89 3.26 3.93
C PRO A 435 -15.56 3.32 3.16
N ILE A 436 -14.47 3.33 3.93
CA ILE A 436 -13.10 3.39 3.39
C ILE A 436 -12.36 2.10 3.69
N PHE A 437 -11.99 1.39 2.65
CA PHE A 437 -11.21 0.17 2.68
C PHE A 437 -9.74 0.48 2.39
N SER A 438 -8.93 0.58 3.44
CA SER A 438 -7.50 0.86 3.30
C SER A 438 -6.73 -0.40 2.96
N ILE A 439 -5.89 -0.33 1.93
CA ILE A 439 -4.93 -1.37 1.56
C ILE A 439 -3.56 -0.71 1.47
N THR A 440 -2.67 -1.11 2.37
CA THR A 440 -1.32 -0.55 2.49
C THR A 440 -0.32 -1.51 1.86
N ALA A 441 0.86 -1.01 1.51
CA ALA A 441 1.95 -1.85 1.03
C ALA A 441 3.17 -1.74 1.96
N SER A 442 4.06 -2.72 1.89
CA SER A 442 5.36 -2.70 2.55
C SER A 442 6.32 -3.57 1.78
N CYS A 443 7.55 -3.09 1.62
CA CYS A 443 8.61 -3.80 0.90
C CYS A 443 9.91 -3.83 1.69
N LEU A 444 10.81 -4.71 1.27
CA LEU A 444 12.18 -4.76 1.76
C LEU A 444 13.10 -3.82 0.97
N ALA A 445 14.23 -3.45 1.57
CA ALA A 445 15.22 -2.58 0.94
C ALA A 445 15.73 -3.12 -0.41
N ASP A 446 15.87 -4.44 -0.54
CA ASP A 446 16.35 -5.10 -1.75
C ASP A 446 15.26 -5.29 -2.82
N GLU A 447 14.01 -4.97 -2.51
CA GLU A 447 12.89 -4.91 -3.45
C GLU A 447 12.69 -3.50 -4.03
N CYS A 448 13.38 -2.51 -3.47
CA CYS A 448 13.41 -1.16 -3.99
C CYS A 448 14.40 -1.04 -5.15
N ALA A 449 14.05 -0.24 -6.16
CA ALA A 449 15.06 0.23 -7.10
C ALA A 449 16.13 1.05 -6.36
N TYR A 450 17.39 0.98 -6.80
CA TYR A 450 18.52 1.59 -6.08
C TYR A 450 18.35 3.09 -5.82
N PHE A 451 17.68 3.81 -6.72
CA PHE A 451 17.42 5.24 -6.59
C PHE A 451 16.28 5.56 -5.59
N ASN A 452 15.44 4.59 -5.25
CA ASN A 452 14.42 4.70 -4.20
C ASN A 452 14.90 4.19 -2.84
N ALA A 453 16.05 3.49 -2.78
CA ALA A 453 16.57 2.89 -1.55
C ALA A 453 16.83 3.92 -0.43
N SER A 454 17.33 5.09 -0.78
CA SER A 454 17.54 6.18 0.20
C SER A 454 16.22 6.68 0.81
N GLY A 455 15.15 6.72 0.00
CA GLY A 455 13.82 7.09 0.46
C GLY A 455 13.23 6.03 1.37
N TRP A 456 13.33 4.76 0.99
CA TRP A 456 12.97 3.63 1.86
C TRP A 456 13.72 3.68 3.20
N MET A 457 15.04 3.92 3.18
CA MET A 457 15.85 4.02 4.41
C MET A 457 15.38 5.16 5.32
N LEU A 458 15.01 6.31 4.74
CA LEU A 458 14.43 7.42 5.50
C LEU A 458 13.13 7.01 6.17
N LEU A 459 12.20 6.45 5.41
CA LEU A 459 10.90 6.00 5.93
C LEU A 459 11.06 4.92 6.99
N ASN A 460 12.01 4.00 6.81
CA ASN A 460 12.32 2.93 7.76
C ASN A 460 12.82 3.46 9.13
N MET A 461 13.30 4.71 9.23
CA MET A 461 13.59 5.33 10.53
C MET A 461 12.33 5.74 11.30
N HIS A 462 11.19 5.86 10.61
CA HIS A 462 9.89 6.21 11.19
C HIS A 462 9.01 4.97 11.35
N ASP A 463 8.91 4.15 10.30
CA ASP A 463 8.08 2.96 10.24
C ASP A 463 8.76 1.90 9.36
N ALA A 464 9.08 0.75 9.95
CA ALA A 464 9.65 -0.38 9.22
C ALA A 464 8.67 -1.00 8.21
N ASN A 465 7.37 -0.74 8.37
CA ASN A 465 6.34 -1.07 7.41
C ASN A 465 6.14 0.14 6.48
N ASN A 466 6.99 0.27 5.47
CA ASN A 466 6.82 1.29 4.43
C ASN A 466 6.97 0.69 3.04
N ASP A 467 6.37 1.36 2.07
CA ASP A 467 6.32 0.91 0.68
C ASP A 467 7.31 1.65 -0.22
N MET A 468 8.41 2.21 0.31
CA MET A 468 9.36 3.15 -0.32
C MET A 468 8.85 4.58 -0.61
N GLN A 469 7.56 4.89 -0.44
CA GLN A 469 7.05 6.26 -0.58
C GLN A 469 6.26 6.76 0.64
N VAL A 470 5.51 5.87 1.29
CA VAL A 470 4.61 6.17 2.40
C VAL A 470 4.84 5.14 3.50
N THR A 471 4.78 5.59 4.76
CA THR A 471 4.73 4.67 5.90
C THR A 471 3.35 4.04 5.99
N GLN A 472 3.24 2.86 6.57
CA GLN A 472 1.95 2.20 6.77
C GLN A 472 1.04 3.06 7.64
N GLU A 473 1.56 3.62 8.73
CA GLU A 473 0.80 4.53 9.60
C GLU A 473 0.21 5.70 8.81
N ALA A 474 1.01 6.35 7.95
CA ALA A 474 0.55 7.48 7.15
C ALA A 474 -0.35 7.07 5.98
N ALA A 475 -0.46 5.78 5.66
CA ALA A 475 -1.35 5.28 4.62
C ALA A 475 -2.75 4.89 5.14
N LEU A 476 -2.95 4.93 6.45
CA LEU A 476 -4.23 4.63 7.09
C LEU A 476 -5.01 5.91 7.39
N ILE A 477 -6.33 5.80 7.33
CA ILE A 477 -7.26 6.84 7.78
C ILE A 477 -8.06 6.34 8.98
N ASN A 478 -8.27 7.21 9.95
CA ASN A 478 -9.05 6.92 11.14
C ASN A 478 -10.44 7.57 11.04
N THR A 479 -11.39 6.86 10.43
CA THR A 479 -12.82 7.21 10.47
C THR A 479 -13.62 6.04 11.05
N PRO A 480 -14.83 6.26 11.58
CA PRO A 480 -15.63 5.16 12.14
C PRO A 480 -15.88 4.03 11.14
N LEU A 481 -16.04 4.36 9.85
CA LEU A 481 -16.31 3.42 8.76
C LEU A 481 -15.03 2.95 8.03
N SER A 482 -13.83 3.33 8.48
CA SER A 482 -12.59 2.84 7.86
C SER A 482 -12.25 1.42 8.32
N SER A 483 -11.75 0.60 7.39
CA SER A 483 -11.30 -0.77 7.63
C SER A 483 -10.00 -1.04 6.90
N HIS A 484 -9.03 -1.62 7.59
CA HIS A 484 -7.76 -2.03 7.00
C HIS A 484 -7.88 -3.45 6.45
N LEU A 485 -7.89 -3.60 5.12
CA LEU A 485 -8.10 -4.89 4.48
C LEU A 485 -6.82 -5.71 4.37
N ALA A 486 -5.67 -5.09 4.12
CA ALA A 486 -4.42 -5.83 3.98
C ALA A 486 -3.18 -4.95 4.04
N VAL A 487 -2.06 -5.62 4.32
CA VAL A 487 -0.71 -5.14 4.05
C VAL A 487 -0.13 -6.00 2.95
N LEU A 488 0.11 -5.41 1.79
CA LEU A 488 0.69 -6.09 0.63
C LEU A 488 2.20 -6.10 0.75
N HIS A 489 2.82 -7.25 0.46
CA HIS A 489 4.27 -7.38 0.36
C HIS A 489 4.71 -6.96 -1.05
N ALA A 490 4.85 -5.65 -1.23
CA ALA A 490 5.10 -4.99 -2.50
C ALA A 490 5.55 -3.56 -2.24
N ASN A 491 6.26 -2.96 -3.19
CA ASN A 491 6.61 -1.54 -3.13
C ASN A 491 5.46 -0.67 -3.70
N HIS A 492 5.52 0.65 -3.49
CA HIS A 492 4.46 1.59 -3.86
C HIS A 492 4.04 1.49 -5.32
N TRP A 493 4.97 1.16 -6.22
CA TRP A 493 4.71 1.05 -7.65
C TRP A 493 4.26 -0.34 -8.07
N ASP A 494 4.77 -1.39 -7.43
CA ASP A 494 4.47 -2.78 -7.78
C ASP A 494 2.98 -3.10 -7.74
N ILE A 495 2.28 -2.54 -6.74
CA ILE A 495 0.85 -2.74 -6.56
C ILE A 495 -0.03 -2.06 -7.63
N SER A 496 0.52 -1.17 -8.45
CA SER A 496 -0.28 -0.38 -9.40
C SER A 496 0.27 -0.34 -10.80
N PHE A 497 1.58 -0.21 -10.99
CA PHE A 497 2.18 -0.08 -12.31
C PHE A 497 2.56 -1.44 -12.89
N GLY A 498 2.43 -1.56 -14.21
CA GLY A 498 2.99 -2.66 -14.99
C GLY A 498 4.51 -2.57 -15.09
N ASN A 499 5.10 -3.53 -15.80
CA ASN A 499 6.55 -3.60 -15.99
C ASN A 499 7.09 -2.39 -16.74
N PHE A 500 8.15 -1.77 -16.20
CA PHE A 500 8.78 -0.64 -16.88
C PHE A 500 9.56 -1.17 -18.09
N PRO A 501 9.50 -0.50 -19.25
CA PRO A 501 10.32 -0.84 -20.41
C PRO A 501 11.80 -0.87 -20.01
N ALA A 502 12.54 -1.89 -20.44
CA ALA A 502 13.93 -2.09 -20.01
C ALA A 502 14.82 -0.84 -20.22
N SER A 503 14.59 -0.10 -21.30
CA SER A 503 15.27 1.16 -21.65
C SER A 503 15.00 2.32 -20.68
N MET A 504 13.98 2.22 -19.84
CA MET A 504 13.51 3.25 -18.91
C MET A 504 13.65 2.84 -17.44
N THR A 505 14.39 1.76 -17.16
CA THR A 505 14.63 1.26 -15.80
C THR A 505 15.84 1.88 -15.09
N LEU A 506 16.64 2.68 -15.82
CA LEU A 506 17.96 3.14 -15.37
C LEU A 506 18.87 1.98 -14.91
N GLY A 507 18.72 0.80 -15.53
CA GLY A 507 19.47 -0.41 -15.20
C GLY A 507 18.92 -1.19 -14.00
N SER A 508 17.84 -0.72 -13.36
CA SER A 508 17.21 -1.43 -12.24
C SER A 508 16.48 -2.68 -12.72
N ARG A 509 16.68 -3.80 -12.02
CA ARG A 509 15.92 -5.05 -12.22
C ARG A 509 14.68 -5.15 -11.35
N LYS A 510 14.38 -4.11 -10.57
CA LYS A 510 13.32 -4.11 -9.53
C LYS A 510 12.02 -3.42 -10.00
N LEU A 511 11.88 -3.21 -11.31
CA LEU A 511 10.72 -2.56 -11.94
C LEU A 511 9.93 -3.54 -12.85
N VAL A 512 9.95 -4.82 -12.48
CA VAL A 512 9.27 -5.95 -13.16
C VAL A 512 7.99 -6.38 -12.44
N HIS A 513 7.48 -5.49 -11.59
CA HIS A 513 6.25 -5.49 -10.83
C HIS A 513 5.31 -6.72 -10.98
N PRO A 514 5.63 -7.85 -10.33
CA PRO A 514 4.91 -9.11 -10.50
C PRO A 514 3.63 -9.21 -9.64
N PHE A 515 3.26 -8.17 -8.89
CA PHE A 515 2.04 -8.18 -8.10
C PHE A 515 0.79 -8.40 -8.99
N PRO A 516 -0.15 -9.29 -8.61
CA PRO A 516 -1.33 -9.64 -9.41
C PRO A 516 -2.40 -8.53 -9.38
N LYS A 517 -2.16 -7.48 -10.16
CA LYS A 517 -3.00 -6.27 -10.22
C LYS A 517 -4.44 -6.55 -10.66
N ALA A 518 -4.61 -7.42 -11.66
CA ALA A 518 -5.93 -7.81 -12.15
C ALA A 518 -6.71 -8.55 -11.06
N ALA A 519 -6.08 -9.51 -10.37
CA ALA A 519 -6.69 -10.22 -9.25
C ALA A 519 -7.09 -9.27 -8.11
N ALA A 520 -6.26 -8.28 -7.80
CA ALA A 520 -6.57 -7.29 -6.77
C ALA A 520 -7.77 -6.41 -7.16
N LEU A 521 -7.82 -5.93 -8.41
CA LEU A 521 -8.94 -5.14 -8.92
C LEU A 521 -10.23 -5.96 -8.94
N THR A 522 -10.18 -7.20 -9.44
CA THR A 522 -11.31 -8.14 -9.42
C THR A 522 -11.76 -8.42 -7.99
N ALA A 523 -10.84 -8.63 -7.03
CA ALA A 523 -11.20 -8.85 -5.63
C ALA A 523 -11.90 -7.64 -4.99
N MET A 524 -11.52 -6.41 -5.34
CA MET A 524 -12.22 -5.20 -4.91
C MET A 524 -13.65 -5.16 -5.45
N ILE A 525 -13.83 -5.42 -6.75
CA ILE A 525 -15.14 -5.39 -7.42
C ILE A 525 -16.04 -6.53 -6.89
N SER A 526 -15.50 -7.74 -6.76
CA SER A 526 -16.23 -8.88 -6.16
C SER A 526 -16.65 -8.57 -4.73
N LEU A 527 -15.79 -7.93 -3.92
CA LEU A 527 -16.15 -7.56 -2.55
C LEU A 527 -17.29 -6.55 -2.52
N VAL A 528 -17.24 -5.46 -3.30
CA VAL A 528 -18.34 -4.47 -3.30
C VAL A 528 -19.65 -5.08 -3.80
N HIS A 529 -19.59 -5.98 -4.78
CA HIS A 529 -20.75 -6.73 -5.23
C HIS A 529 -21.29 -7.67 -4.13
N GLU A 530 -20.41 -8.43 -3.45
CA GLU A 530 -20.78 -9.30 -2.34
C GLU A 530 -21.43 -8.53 -1.19
N LEU A 531 -21.04 -7.27 -0.97
CA LEU A 531 -21.62 -6.37 0.03
C LEU A 531 -22.91 -5.67 -0.44
N GLY A 532 -23.26 -5.76 -1.73
CA GLY A 532 -24.43 -5.09 -2.31
C GLY A 532 -24.24 -3.58 -2.48
N LEU A 533 -23.00 -3.14 -2.66
CA LEU A 533 -22.63 -1.74 -2.93
C LEU A 533 -22.52 -1.44 -4.43
N ALA A 534 -22.44 -2.49 -5.26
CA ALA A 534 -22.40 -2.44 -6.71
C ALA A 534 -23.15 -3.64 -7.31
#